data_AF-A0A2U8I9H7-F1
#
_entry.id   AF-A0A2U8I9H7-F1
#
_cell.length_a   1.000
_cell.length_b   1.000
_cell.length_c   1.000
_cell.angle_alpha   90.00
_cell.angle_beta   90.00
_cell.angle_gamma   90.00
#
_symmetry.space_group_name_H-M   'P 1'
#
loop_
_entity.id
_entity.type
_entity.pdbx_description
1 polymer ?
#
loop_
_entity_poly.entity_id
_entity_poly.type
_entity_poly.pdbx_seq_one_letter_code
_entity_poly.pdbx_strand_id
1 'polypeptide(L)'
;MPIQQTAEMTQPEMAFSDAHSPVYYTGKTKAAIPHFKRSVNYLKFKQEYEQSIQSIIDFYNQHAPNLGQDEITTDLPESLRKKSTVENMFMQFKMALFDVKNFDRLHHLYQAKRPIEEIAQSLQEEGSIPTVTKLDEIRELARKIMMCGSGVHSHIIGTKLSLTGSSGELSDNFSAYKNTIAHAVITESTSRHFINPFYEIHVFNEYWNHFSKILGIASIEDKSYANFFTNGADIQACQNALQQALTPFNITDKLATDHWNNLRSVIGDATEWGQINDILAGLKSSYKPINVYSLIEESVDSPDKYRLRQDKTWLQVEIARQLSLLPSQISWLNWTPIAVEGNRLLRIGDLFWQEIDGELSPPKIEDLVGYAGQVAYAQLIDGIARAKEQDAIWLSELDPQYLQVTNTKDIALFFSKLGDERFIRYAMNNLNWFKKLTVPAPLLIKTLSKISDGEVANIDTGFLYSMSLKEIKKFFEYWESNAIKPWRAPFGKRKILYVKMIFCTD
;
A
#
# COMPACT_ATOMS: atom_id res chain seq x y z
N MET A 1 38.43 -59.81 -30.00
CA MET A 1 39.23 -59.00 -29.06
C MET A 1 38.53 -57.66 -28.88
N PRO A 2 38.04 -57.30 -27.68
CA PRO A 2 37.37 -56.02 -27.48
C PRO A 2 38.40 -54.93 -27.15
N ILE A 3 38.26 -53.79 -27.80
CA ILE A 3 39.09 -52.59 -27.60
C ILE A 3 38.60 -51.90 -26.33
N GLN A 4 39.46 -51.83 -25.31
CA GLN A 4 39.25 -50.99 -24.13
C GLN A 4 39.34 -49.52 -24.54
N GLN A 5 38.24 -48.79 -24.43
CA GLN A 5 38.25 -47.32 -24.42
C GLN A 5 38.68 -46.85 -23.04
N THR A 6 39.87 -46.25 -22.96
CA THR A 6 40.34 -45.46 -21.81
C THR A 6 39.55 -44.16 -21.75
N ALA A 7 38.75 -43.99 -20.71
CA ALA A 7 38.11 -42.72 -20.39
C ALA A 7 39.18 -41.77 -19.83
N GLU A 8 39.52 -40.71 -20.58
CA GLU A 8 40.26 -39.57 -20.06
C GLU A 8 39.39 -38.82 -19.04
N MET A 9 39.72 -38.99 -17.76
CA MET A 9 39.28 -38.07 -16.70
C MET A 9 39.96 -36.72 -16.93
N THR A 10 39.25 -35.80 -17.59
CA THR A 10 39.62 -34.40 -17.63
C THR A 10 39.57 -33.85 -16.21
N GLN A 11 40.71 -33.42 -15.67
CA GLN A 11 40.75 -32.72 -14.39
C GLN A 11 39.98 -31.40 -14.51
N PRO A 12 39.15 -31.03 -13.52
CA PRO A 12 38.46 -29.76 -13.55
C PRO A 12 39.51 -28.64 -13.45
N GLU A 13 39.54 -27.78 -14.47
CA GLU A 13 40.26 -26.50 -14.45
C GLU A 13 39.90 -25.76 -13.16
N MET A 14 40.89 -25.57 -12.29
CA MET A 14 40.78 -24.68 -11.14
C MET A 14 40.78 -23.25 -11.66
N ALA A 15 39.61 -22.74 -12.05
CA ALA A 15 39.42 -21.32 -12.28
C ALA A 15 39.80 -20.56 -10.99
N PHE A 16 40.79 -19.69 -11.08
CA PHE A 16 41.12 -18.74 -10.03
C PHE A 16 39.92 -17.81 -9.84
N SER A 17 39.10 -18.12 -8.84
CA SER A 17 38.03 -17.27 -8.34
C SER A 17 38.61 -15.90 -7.98
N ASP A 18 38.08 -14.83 -8.59
CA ASP A 18 38.38 -13.46 -8.20
C ASP A 18 38.23 -13.33 -6.69
N ALA A 19 39.30 -12.94 -6.00
CA ALA A 19 39.36 -12.85 -4.54
C ALA A 19 38.23 -11.98 -3.94
N HIS A 20 37.60 -11.14 -4.76
CA HIS A 20 36.58 -10.17 -4.40
C HIS A 20 35.12 -10.63 -4.61
N SER A 21 34.88 -11.78 -5.25
CA SER A 21 33.51 -12.24 -5.49
C SER A 21 32.88 -12.87 -4.22
N PRO A 22 31.68 -12.43 -3.78
CA PRO A 22 30.98 -13.04 -2.65
C PRO A 22 30.64 -14.51 -2.90
N VAL A 23 30.68 -15.33 -1.85
CA VAL A 23 30.35 -16.74 -1.94
C VAL A 23 28.90 -16.98 -1.52
N TYR A 24 28.15 -17.69 -2.35
CA TYR A 24 26.77 -18.09 -2.04
C TYR A 24 26.60 -19.60 -2.05
N TYR A 25 25.70 -20.08 -1.19
CA TYR A 25 25.23 -21.46 -1.24
C TYR A 25 24.23 -21.64 -2.39
N THR A 26 24.55 -22.48 -3.37
CA THR A 26 23.73 -22.75 -4.57
C THR A 26 23.08 -24.13 -4.59
N GLY A 27 23.22 -24.90 -3.50
CA GLY A 27 22.68 -26.24 -3.43
C GLY A 27 21.15 -26.22 -3.47
N LYS A 28 20.54 -27.03 -4.36
CA LYS A 28 19.07 -27.12 -4.52
C LYS A 28 18.37 -27.95 -3.45
N THR A 29 19.13 -28.65 -2.60
CA THR A 29 18.56 -29.52 -1.56
C THR A 29 19.46 -29.52 -0.33
N LYS A 30 18.87 -29.84 0.83
CA LYS A 30 19.61 -30.03 2.11
C LYS A 30 20.75 -31.05 2.03
N ALA A 31 20.67 -32.02 1.11
CA ALA A 31 21.71 -33.03 0.93
C ALA A 31 23.03 -32.45 0.41
N ALA A 32 23.01 -31.25 -0.16
CA ALA A 32 24.21 -30.55 -0.62
C ALA A 32 24.98 -29.84 0.52
N ILE A 33 24.37 -29.65 1.71
CA ILE A 33 25.00 -28.91 2.81
C ILE A 33 26.28 -29.58 3.32
N PRO A 34 26.33 -30.91 3.58
CA PRO A 34 27.57 -31.56 3.99
C PRO A 34 28.71 -31.38 3.00
N HIS A 35 28.41 -31.41 1.70
CA HIS A 35 29.40 -31.18 0.65
C HIS A 35 29.86 -29.71 0.64
N PHE A 36 28.91 -28.77 0.71
CA PHE A 36 29.23 -27.35 0.78
C PHE A 36 30.12 -27.02 1.98
N LYS A 37 29.82 -27.55 3.18
CA LYS A 37 30.64 -27.37 4.40
C LYS A 37 32.08 -27.87 4.27
N ARG A 38 32.35 -28.82 3.37
CA ARG A 38 33.70 -29.33 3.09
C ARG A 38 34.40 -28.60 1.95
N SER A 39 33.70 -27.72 1.23
CA SER A 39 34.28 -26.96 0.13
C SER A 39 35.22 -25.87 0.64
N VAL A 40 36.22 -25.51 -0.17
CA VAL A 40 37.14 -24.39 0.10
C VAL A 40 36.41 -23.05 0.26
N ASN A 41 35.21 -22.93 -0.32
CA ASN A 41 34.39 -21.73 -0.30
C ASN A 41 33.63 -21.54 1.03
N TYR A 42 33.48 -22.58 1.85
CA TYR A 42 32.65 -22.50 3.07
C TYR A 42 33.19 -21.53 4.11
N LEU A 43 34.51 -21.46 4.29
CA LEU A 43 35.10 -20.57 5.28
C LEU A 43 34.85 -19.10 4.93
N LYS A 44 35.03 -18.74 3.65
CA LYS A 44 34.72 -17.41 3.12
C LYS A 44 33.23 -17.10 3.24
N PHE A 45 32.35 -18.03 2.84
CA PHE A 45 30.89 -17.91 3.02
C PHE A 45 30.51 -17.61 4.48
N LYS A 46 31.10 -18.34 5.43
CA LYS A 46 30.84 -18.17 6.86
C LYS A 46 31.28 -16.77 7.33
N GLN A 47 32.50 -16.36 6.99
CA GLN A 47 33.05 -15.06 7.40
C GLN A 47 32.20 -13.89 6.86
N GLU A 48 31.85 -13.92 5.57
CA GLU A 48 31.00 -12.90 4.94
C GLU A 48 29.63 -12.81 5.64
N TYR A 49 29.00 -13.96 5.89
CA TYR A 49 27.68 -14.00 6.52
C TYR A 49 27.72 -13.49 7.98
N GLU A 50 28.75 -13.89 8.75
CA GLU A 50 28.95 -13.39 10.11
C GLU A 50 29.22 -11.88 10.14
N GLN A 51 29.95 -11.36 9.16
CA GLN A 51 30.23 -9.93 9.03
C GLN A 51 28.95 -9.14 8.76
N SER A 52 28.09 -9.58 7.84
CA SER A 52 26.83 -8.87 7.57
C SER A 52 25.89 -8.86 8.78
N ILE A 53 25.81 -9.96 9.53
CA ILE A 53 25.04 -10.00 10.78
C ILE A 53 25.63 -9.02 11.80
N GLN A 54 26.95 -8.96 11.91
CA GLN A 54 27.62 -8.02 12.81
C GLN A 54 27.33 -6.56 12.41
N SER A 55 27.38 -6.23 11.12
CA SER A 55 27.04 -4.89 10.64
C SER A 55 25.61 -4.47 10.98
N ILE A 56 24.64 -5.39 10.98
CA ILE A 56 23.25 -5.13 11.40
C ILE A 56 23.19 -4.83 12.91
N ILE A 57 23.89 -5.63 13.73
CA ILE A 57 23.98 -5.43 15.18
C ILE A 57 24.61 -4.07 15.49
N ASP A 58 25.75 -3.77 14.87
CA ASP A 58 26.51 -2.54 15.10
C ASP A 58 25.68 -1.31 14.73
N PHE A 59 25.00 -1.35 13.57
CA PHE A 59 24.08 -0.29 13.16
C PHE A 59 22.98 -0.06 14.21
N TYR A 60 22.33 -1.12 14.67
CA TYR A 60 21.25 -1.03 15.65
C TYR A 60 21.73 -0.44 16.98
N ASN A 61 22.84 -0.96 17.50
CA ASN A 61 23.43 -0.51 18.77
C ASN A 61 23.91 0.95 18.70
N GLN A 62 24.37 1.42 17.53
CA GLN A 62 24.80 2.81 17.35
C GLN A 62 23.62 3.80 17.32
N HIS A 63 22.46 3.41 16.78
CA HIS A 63 21.38 4.34 16.48
C HIS A 63 20.14 4.21 17.40
N ALA A 64 19.98 3.09 18.11
CA ALA A 64 18.85 2.90 19.01
C ALA A 64 18.93 3.84 20.25
N PRO A 65 17.80 4.37 20.75
CA PRO A 65 17.77 5.34 21.87
C PRO A 65 18.51 4.91 23.13
N ASN A 66 18.56 3.61 23.42
CA ASN A 66 19.24 3.02 24.59
C ASN A 66 20.45 2.17 24.19
N LEU A 67 21.13 2.50 23.09
CA LEU A 67 22.30 1.78 22.58
C LEU A 67 22.06 0.26 22.44
N GLY A 68 20.85 -0.12 22.04
CA GLY A 68 20.45 -1.51 21.83
C GLY A 68 20.16 -2.32 23.11
N GLN A 69 20.15 -1.69 24.29
CA GLN A 69 19.88 -2.36 25.57
C GLN A 69 18.39 -2.68 25.79
N ASP A 70 17.50 -2.19 24.93
CA ASP A 70 16.07 -2.44 25.03
C ASP A 70 15.75 -3.93 24.82
N GLU A 71 15.08 -4.52 25.80
CA GLU A 71 14.55 -5.86 25.67
C GLU A 71 13.31 -5.88 24.77
N ILE A 72 13.29 -6.84 23.85
CA ILE A 72 12.14 -7.12 23.01
C ILE A 72 11.67 -8.55 23.25
N THR A 73 10.36 -8.76 23.16
CA THR A 73 9.75 -10.07 23.34
C THR A 73 9.64 -10.75 21.98
N THR A 74 10.09 -12.01 21.88
CA THR A 74 9.89 -12.82 20.68
C THR A 74 8.41 -13.03 20.38
N ASP A 75 8.02 -13.15 19.11
CA ASP A 75 6.63 -13.43 18.67
C ASP A 75 6.22 -14.90 18.87
N LEU A 76 6.92 -15.61 19.75
CA LEU A 76 6.57 -16.97 20.12
C LEU A 76 5.32 -17.00 21.03
N PRO A 77 4.60 -18.12 21.08
CA PRO A 77 3.52 -18.32 22.04
C PRO A 77 3.99 -18.12 23.46
N GLU A 78 3.07 -17.74 24.36
CA GLU A 78 3.38 -17.26 25.72
C GLU A 78 4.34 -18.18 26.50
N SER A 79 4.21 -19.50 26.33
CA SER A 79 5.07 -20.51 26.96
C SER A 79 6.52 -20.53 26.47
N LEU A 80 6.81 -19.93 25.31
CA LEU A 80 8.14 -19.88 24.69
C LEU A 80 8.66 -18.44 24.52
N ARG A 81 7.90 -17.42 24.96
CA ARG A 81 8.33 -16.03 24.86
C ARG A 81 9.60 -15.82 25.65
N LYS A 82 10.61 -15.28 24.98
CA LYS A 82 11.84 -14.82 25.61
C LYS A 82 11.96 -13.31 25.42
N LYS A 83 12.30 -12.63 26.50
CA LYS A 83 12.81 -11.27 26.44
C LYS A 83 14.31 -11.34 26.22
N SER A 84 14.79 -10.55 25.27
CA SER A 84 16.21 -10.47 24.92
C SER A 84 16.46 -9.16 24.19
N THR A 85 17.70 -8.70 24.16
CA THR A 85 18.11 -7.59 23.29
C THR A 85 18.16 -8.06 21.84
N VAL A 86 18.11 -7.10 20.89
CA VAL A 86 18.28 -7.35 19.45
C VAL A 86 19.62 -8.04 19.18
N GLU A 87 20.70 -7.52 19.76
CA GLU A 87 22.04 -8.13 19.66
C GLU A 87 22.04 -9.61 20.05
N ASN A 88 21.49 -9.93 21.22
CA ASN A 88 21.46 -11.30 21.72
C ASN A 88 20.62 -12.24 20.82
N MET A 89 19.56 -11.74 20.18
CA MET A 89 18.77 -12.53 19.23
C MET A 89 19.56 -12.82 17.94
N PHE A 90 20.24 -11.82 17.37
CA PHE A 90 21.10 -12.02 16.20
C PHE A 90 22.32 -12.88 16.50
N MET A 91 22.89 -12.79 17.70
CA MET A 91 23.99 -13.68 18.13
C MET A 91 23.52 -15.13 18.26
N GLN A 92 22.33 -15.37 18.81
CA GLN A 92 21.74 -16.72 18.82
C GLN A 92 21.47 -17.24 17.41
N PHE A 93 20.99 -16.39 16.51
CA PHE A 93 20.81 -16.73 15.10
C PHE A 93 22.15 -17.12 14.43
N LYS A 94 23.20 -16.32 14.65
CA LYS A 94 24.57 -16.59 14.18
C LYS A 94 25.10 -17.93 14.69
N MET A 95 24.92 -18.25 15.97
CA MET A 95 25.27 -19.57 16.51
C MET A 95 24.46 -20.69 15.81
N ALA A 96 23.16 -20.47 15.61
CA ALA A 96 22.29 -21.46 14.96
C ALA A 96 22.69 -21.74 13.49
N LEU A 97 23.25 -20.77 12.77
CA LEU A 97 23.74 -20.93 11.39
C LEU A 97 24.88 -21.94 11.25
N PHE A 98 25.73 -22.07 12.27
CA PHE A 98 26.99 -22.81 12.13
C PHE A 98 27.08 -24.04 13.05
N ASP A 99 26.36 -24.05 14.18
CA ASP A 99 26.45 -25.11 15.19
C ASP A 99 25.31 -26.15 15.11
N VAL A 100 24.24 -25.85 14.38
CA VAL A 100 23.07 -26.75 14.27
C VAL A 100 23.32 -27.87 13.26
N LYS A 101 22.94 -29.10 13.62
CA LYS A 101 23.02 -30.30 12.75
C LYS A 101 21.77 -30.54 11.88
N ASN A 102 20.72 -29.74 12.08
CA ASN A 102 19.50 -29.81 11.29
C ASN A 102 19.72 -29.20 9.90
N PHE A 103 20.03 -30.05 8.91
CA PHE A 103 20.27 -29.62 7.53
C PHE A 103 19.03 -29.06 6.82
N ASP A 104 17.82 -29.43 7.22
CA ASP A 104 16.60 -28.79 6.69
C ASP A 104 16.57 -27.32 7.06
N ARG A 105 16.80 -27.01 8.34
CA ARG A 105 16.87 -25.62 8.81
C ARG A 105 18.00 -24.86 8.13
N LEU A 106 19.21 -25.44 8.12
CA LEU A 106 20.38 -24.79 7.52
C LEU A 106 20.22 -24.49 6.02
N HIS A 107 19.47 -25.31 5.29
CA HIS A 107 19.25 -25.12 3.87
C HIS A 107 18.64 -23.74 3.57
N HIS A 108 17.54 -23.41 4.26
CA HIS A 108 16.86 -22.13 4.13
C HIS A 108 17.71 -20.99 4.67
N LEU A 109 18.38 -21.20 5.80
CA LEU A 109 19.20 -20.15 6.40
C LEU A 109 20.43 -19.80 5.53
N TYR A 110 21.00 -20.77 4.79
CA TYR A 110 22.10 -20.50 3.87
C TYR A 110 21.65 -19.80 2.58
N GLN A 111 20.41 -20.07 2.11
CA GLN A 111 19.80 -19.31 1.02
C GLN A 111 19.56 -17.83 1.40
N ALA A 112 19.33 -17.55 2.69
CA ALA A 112 19.10 -16.20 3.18
C ALA A 112 20.34 -15.30 3.28
N LYS A 113 21.56 -15.79 2.97
CA LYS A 113 22.80 -14.99 3.07
C LYS A 113 22.74 -13.71 2.24
N ARG A 114 22.36 -13.80 0.97
CA ARG A 114 22.30 -12.63 0.07
C ARG A 114 21.33 -11.57 0.59
N PRO A 115 20.07 -11.90 0.94
CA PRO A 115 19.18 -10.95 1.61
C PRO A 115 19.76 -10.30 2.87
N ILE A 116 20.51 -11.02 3.71
CA ILE A 116 21.16 -10.45 4.91
C ILE A 116 22.28 -9.47 4.53
N GLU A 117 23.08 -9.77 3.52
CA GLU A 117 24.08 -8.85 2.98
C GLU A 117 23.45 -7.57 2.43
N GLU A 118 22.34 -7.70 1.69
CA GLU A 118 21.61 -6.57 1.14
C GLU A 118 20.97 -5.72 2.25
N ILE A 119 20.41 -6.33 3.31
CA ILE A 119 19.95 -5.61 4.50
C ILE A 119 21.11 -4.82 5.11
N ALA A 120 22.24 -5.48 5.37
CA ALA A 120 23.40 -4.82 5.97
C ALA A 120 23.89 -3.63 5.14
N GLN A 121 23.87 -3.74 3.81
CA GLN A 121 24.19 -2.64 2.89
C GLN A 121 23.16 -1.50 2.99
N SER A 122 21.86 -1.78 2.87
CA SER A 122 20.79 -0.77 2.95
C SER A 122 20.83 0.05 4.25
N LEU A 123 21.29 -0.56 5.35
CA LEU A 123 21.42 0.14 6.62
C LEU A 123 22.49 1.24 6.56
N GLN A 124 23.57 1.04 5.80
CA GLN A 124 24.68 2.00 5.64
C GLN A 124 24.37 3.12 4.64
N GLU A 125 23.37 2.95 3.77
CA GLU A 125 23.00 3.96 2.79
C GLU A 125 22.32 5.17 3.45
N GLU A 126 22.93 6.36 3.34
CA GLU A 126 22.36 7.60 3.87
C GLU A 126 21.20 8.10 2.97
N GLY A 127 20.11 8.59 3.58
CA GLY A 127 19.06 9.35 2.90
C GLY A 127 17.96 8.54 2.19
N SER A 128 18.11 7.23 1.98
CA SER A 128 17.08 6.43 1.28
C SER A 128 15.89 6.02 2.16
N ILE A 129 16.14 5.72 3.45
CA ILE A 129 15.13 5.28 4.42
C ILE A 129 15.41 5.95 5.78
N PRO A 130 14.39 6.53 6.45
CA PRO A 130 14.56 7.13 7.77
C PRO A 130 15.14 6.14 8.79
N THR A 131 16.08 6.60 9.63
CA THR A 131 16.73 5.75 10.64
C THR A 131 15.74 5.07 11.57
N VAL A 132 14.64 5.75 11.95
CA VAL A 132 13.58 5.16 12.79
C VAL A 132 12.96 3.92 12.12
N THR A 133 12.68 3.99 10.81
CA THR A 133 12.16 2.87 10.03
C THR A 133 13.17 1.74 9.95
N LYS A 134 14.46 2.06 9.73
CA LYS A 134 15.53 1.06 9.75
C LYS A 134 15.60 0.31 11.09
N LEU A 135 15.51 1.04 12.20
CA LEU A 135 15.52 0.46 13.54
C LEU A 135 14.30 -0.41 13.81
N ASP A 136 13.11 0.03 13.42
CA ASP A 136 11.87 -0.72 13.58
C ASP A 136 11.91 -2.04 12.80
N GLU A 137 12.38 -2.02 11.54
CA GLU A 137 12.52 -3.24 10.72
C GLU A 137 13.53 -4.24 11.29
N ILE A 138 14.69 -3.79 11.79
CA ILE A 138 15.66 -4.67 12.47
C ILE A 138 15.05 -5.26 13.74
N ARG A 139 14.31 -4.45 14.50
CA ARG A 139 13.66 -4.88 15.74
C ARG A 139 12.62 -5.97 15.45
N GLU A 140 11.79 -5.78 14.42
CA GLU A 140 10.82 -6.78 13.98
C GLU A 140 11.51 -8.05 13.47
N LEU A 141 12.58 -7.92 12.68
CA LEU A 141 13.35 -9.08 12.22
C LEU A 141 13.90 -9.89 13.39
N ALA A 142 14.49 -9.22 14.40
CA ALA A 142 15.04 -9.88 15.57
C ALA A 142 14.00 -10.72 16.32
N ARG A 143 12.75 -10.26 16.44
CA ARG A 143 11.66 -11.04 17.09
C ARG A 143 11.34 -12.34 16.36
N LYS A 144 11.59 -12.39 15.04
CA LYS A 144 11.17 -13.46 14.14
C LYS A 144 12.30 -14.34 13.64
N ILE A 145 13.56 -13.91 13.79
CA ILE A 145 14.75 -14.64 13.32
C ILE A 145 15.03 -15.96 14.08
N MET A 146 14.32 -16.18 15.19
CA MET A 146 14.41 -17.40 16.02
C MET A 146 13.39 -18.48 15.64
N MET A 147 12.56 -18.25 14.61
CA MET A 147 11.53 -19.19 14.13
C MET A 147 12.09 -20.38 13.32
N CYS A 148 11.21 -21.17 12.70
CA CYS A 148 11.59 -22.28 11.81
C CYS A 148 12.41 -21.78 10.60
N GLY A 149 13.20 -22.67 9.97
CA GLY A 149 14.15 -22.27 8.93
C GLY A 149 13.52 -21.54 7.73
N SER A 150 12.41 -22.05 7.20
CA SER A 150 11.69 -21.39 6.10
C SER A 150 11.11 -20.05 6.56
N GLY A 151 10.57 -19.99 7.78
CA GLY A 151 10.00 -18.75 8.29
C GLY A 151 11.02 -17.64 8.52
N VAL A 152 12.21 -17.98 9.04
CA VAL A 152 13.31 -17.04 9.14
C VAL A 152 13.71 -16.50 7.76
N HIS A 153 13.80 -17.36 6.75
CA HIS A 153 14.11 -16.92 5.39
C HIS A 153 13.06 -15.94 4.84
N SER A 154 11.76 -16.24 5.03
CA SER A 154 10.67 -15.35 4.63
C SER A 154 10.73 -13.99 5.33
N HIS A 155 10.99 -13.97 6.64
CA HIS A 155 11.12 -12.71 7.39
C HIS A 155 12.33 -11.90 6.98
N ILE A 156 13.47 -12.54 6.70
CA ILE A 156 14.65 -11.86 6.16
C ILE A 156 14.32 -11.24 4.79
N ILE A 157 13.65 -11.96 3.89
CA ILE A 157 13.22 -11.42 2.60
C ILE A 157 12.26 -10.23 2.80
N GLY A 158 11.28 -10.35 3.71
CA GLY A 158 10.36 -9.27 4.05
C GLY A 158 11.08 -8.02 4.53
N THR A 159 12.00 -8.16 5.49
CA THR A 159 12.83 -7.04 5.98
C THR A 159 13.70 -6.45 4.88
N LYS A 160 14.31 -7.27 4.02
CA LYS A 160 15.05 -6.78 2.86
C LYS A 160 14.16 -5.90 1.98
N LEU A 161 12.94 -6.35 1.67
CA LEU A 161 11.99 -5.60 0.83
C LEU A 161 11.57 -4.28 1.50
N SER A 162 11.31 -4.28 2.81
CA SER A 162 11.03 -3.04 3.58
C SER A 162 12.22 -2.08 3.61
N LEU A 163 13.44 -2.61 3.56
CA LEU A 163 14.69 -1.84 3.57
C LEU A 163 15.26 -1.58 2.17
N THR A 164 14.53 -1.93 1.11
CA THR A 164 14.94 -1.58 -0.25
C THR A 164 14.50 -0.13 -0.47
N GLY A 165 15.45 0.79 -0.35
CA GLY A 165 15.24 2.19 -0.67
C GLY A 165 14.85 2.37 -2.13
N SER A 166 14.40 3.57 -2.49
CA SER A 166 14.23 3.90 -3.91
C SER A 166 15.60 3.75 -4.60
N SER A 167 15.81 2.72 -5.44
CA SER A 167 17.07 2.51 -6.16
C SER A 167 17.30 3.58 -7.25
N GLY A 168 16.38 4.53 -7.32
CA GLY A 168 16.27 5.53 -8.34
C GLY A 168 15.45 5.01 -9.51
N GLU A 169 15.76 3.84 -10.05
CA GLU A 169 15.09 3.35 -11.26
C GLU A 169 13.60 3.05 -11.01
N LEU A 170 12.75 3.57 -11.90
CA LEU A 170 11.30 3.45 -11.75
C LEU A 170 10.81 1.99 -11.74
N SER A 171 11.44 1.10 -12.53
CA SER A 171 11.10 -0.33 -12.59
C SER A 171 11.41 -1.08 -11.29
N ASP A 172 12.52 -0.74 -10.66
CA ASP A 172 12.93 -1.32 -9.39
C ASP A 172 12.04 -0.83 -8.26
N ASN A 173 11.76 0.48 -8.22
CA ASN A 173 10.83 1.09 -7.27
C ASN A 173 9.43 0.49 -7.38
N PHE A 174 8.94 0.30 -8.61
CA PHE A 174 7.69 -0.40 -8.87
C PHE A 174 7.72 -1.82 -8.33
N SER A 175 8.79 -2.58 -8.61
CA SER A 175 8.93 -3.96 -8.16
C SER A 175 8.98 -4.06 -6.64
N ALA A 176 9.75 -3.18 -5.98
CA ALA A 176 9.84 -3.09 -4.53
C ALA A 176 8.46 -2.80 -3.93
N TYR A 177 7.77 -1.75 -4.39
CA TYR A 177 6.48 -1.37 -3.84
C TYR A 177 5.38 -2.41 -4.06
N LYS A 178 5.33 -3.01 -5.26
CA LYS A 178 4.45 -4.15 -5.56
C LYS A 178 4.67 -5.29 -4.56
N ASN A 179 5.93 -5.62 -4.27
CA ASN A 179 6.27 -6.68 -3.33
C ASN A 179 5.88 -6.31 -1.90
N THR A 180 6.07 -5.06 -1.48
CA THR A 180 5.66 -4.55 -0.16
C THR A 180 4.15 -4.65 0.03
N ILE A 181 3.35 -4.18 -0.93
CA ILE A 181 1.88 -4.30 -0.86
C ILE A 181 1.47 -5.77 -0.85
N ALA A 182 2.02 -6.58 -1.75
CA ALA A 182 1.68 -8.00 -1.83
C ALA A 182 1.97 -8.71 -0.50
N HIS A 183 3.14 -8.45 0.08
CA HIS A 183 3.51 -8.97 1.39
C HIS A 183 2.50 -8.54 2.46
N ALA A 184 2.15 -7.26 2.56
CA ALA A 184 1.20 -6.76 3.55
C ALA A 184 -0.19 -7.41 3.42
N VAL A 185 -0.73 -7.50 2.20
CA VAL A 185 -2.02 -8.14 1.92
C VAL A 185 -2.00 -9.64 2.25
N ILE A 186 -0.92 -10.33 1.90
CA ILE A 186 -0.79 -11.76 2.20
C ILE A 186 -0.62 -11.98 3.70
N THR A 187 0.13 -11.12 4.41
CA THR A 187 0.24 -11.15 5.88
C THR A 187 -1.11 -10.96 6.54
N GLU A 188 -1.88 -9.95 6.12
CA GLU A 188 -3.23 -9.71 6.66
C GLU A 188 -4.17 -10.88 6.36
N SER A 189 -4.11 -11.42 5.14
CA SER A 189 -4.89 -12.59 4.77
C SER A 189 -4.50 -13.79 5.62
N THR A 190 -3.21 -14.00 5.88
CA THR A 190 -2.71 -15.09 6.72
C THR A 190 -3.22 -14.95 8.17
N SER A 191 -3.17 -13.75 8.75
CA SER A 191 -3.57 -13.52 10.15
C SER A 191 -5.07 -13.69 10.40
N ARG A 192 -5.92 -13.47 9.39
CA ARG A 192 -7.38 -13.70 9.49
C ARG A 192 -7.76 -15.17 9.59
N HIS A 193 -6.94 -16.09 9.06
CA HIS A 193 -7.28 -17.51 8.98
C HIS A 193 -6.63 -18.35 10.08
N PHE A 194 -5.73 -17.78 10.89
CA PHE A 194 -4.86 -18.61 11.72
C PHE A 194 -4.79 -18.21 13.20
N ILE A 195 -5.04 -19.21 14.06
CA ILE A 195 -5.04 -19.07 15.52
C ILE A 195 -3.68 -19.46 16.13
N ASN A 196 -2.86 -20.24 15.41
CA ASN A 196 -1.61 -20.77 15.96
C ASN A 196 -0.35 -20.10 15.35
N PRO A 197 0.38 -19.25 16.09
CA PRO A 197 1.55 -18.53 15.58
C PRO A 197 2.65 -19.43 14.96
N PHE A 198 2.72 -20.72 15.33
CA PHE A 198 3.76 -21.62 14.82
C PHE A 198 3.65 -21.97 13.34
N TYR A 199 2.46 -21.86 12.73
CA TYR A 199 2.27 -22.21 11.31
C TYR A 199 1.88 -21.03 10.43
N GLU A 200 1.70 -19.84 11.00
CA GLU A 200 1.37 -18.61 10.28
C GLU A 200 2.29 -18.42 9.07
N ILE A 201 3.60 -18.61 9.26
CA ILE A 201 4.57 -18.40 8.20
C ILE A 201 4.50 -19.43 7.06
N HIS A 202 4.05 -20.64 7.36
CA HIS A 202 3.85 -21.66 6.33
C HIS A 202 2.63 -21.36 5.46
N VAL A 203 1.56 -20.85 6.08
CA VAL A 203 0.37 -20.35 5.36
C VAL A 203 0.71 -19.10 4.54
N PHE A 204 1.51 -18.18 5.09
CA PHE A 204 2.04 -17.04 4.34
C PHE A 204 2.82 -17.50 3.10
N ASN A 205 3.74 -18.45 3.27
CA ASN A 205 4.52 -19.01 2.16
C ASN A 205 3.63 -19.69 1.13
N GLU A 206 2.53 -20.33 1.57
CA GLU A 206 1.53 -20.92 0.68
C GLU A 206 0.88 -19.90 -0.24
N TYR A 207 0.34 -18.82 0.32
CA TYR A 207 -0.21 -17.70 -0.46
C TYR A 207 0.84 -17.05 -1.35
N TRP A 208 2.04 -16.76 -0.81
CA TRP A 208 3.14 -16.14 -1.55
C TRP A 208 3.50 -16.94 -2.80
N ASN A 209 3.66 -18.26 -2.64
CA ASN A 209 3.97 -19.15 -3.75
C ASN A 209 2.80 -19.31 -4.72
N HIS A 210 1.55 -19.36 -4.23
CA HIS A 210 0.37 -19.39 -5.07
C HIS A 210 0.33 -18.19 -6.03
N PHE A 211 0.63 -17.00 -5.51
CA PHE A 211 0.64 -15.76 -6.32
C PHE A 211 1.99 -15.46 -6.98
N SER A 212 3.05 -16.22 -6.70
CA SER A 212 4.43 -15.90 -7.11
C SER A 212 4.59 -15.68 -8.62
N LYS A 213 4.02 -16.57 -9.43
CA LYS A 213 4.04 -16.47 -10.90
C LYS A 213 3.27 -15.26 -11.42
N ILE A 214 2.13 -14.95 -10.81
CA ILE A 214 1.27 -13.83 -11.22
C ILE A 214 1.95 -12.50 -10.86
N LEU A 215 2.53 -12.43 -9.67
CA LEU A 215 3.23 -11.24 -9.17
C LEU A 215 4.63 -11.07 -9.78
N GLY A 216 5.17 -12.09 -10.45
CA GLY A 216 6.53 -12.08 -10.98
C GLY A 216 7.59 -12.02 -9.89
N ILE A 217 7.36 -12.71 -8.77
CA ILE A 217 8.23 -12.77 -7.59
C ILE A 217 8.80 -14.17 -7.42
N ALA A 218 9.94 -14.28 -6.75
CA ALA A 218 10.55 -15.57 -6.45
C ALA A 218 9.68 -16.35 -5.45
N SER A 219 9.42 -17.63 -5.75
CA SER A 219 8.81 -18.53 -4.78
C SER A 219 9.77 -18.86 -3.64
N ILE A 220 9.21 -19.15 -2.47
CA ILE A 220 9.91 -19.57 -1.26
C ILE A 220 9.80 -21.09 -1.18
N GLU A 221 10.94 -21.80 -1.21
CA GLU A 221 10.92 -23.25 -0.98
C GLU A 221 10.51 -23.51 0.47
N ASP A 222 9.38 -24.20 0.65
CA ASP A 222 8.92 -24.64 1.97
C ASP A 222 8.43 -26.09 1.85
N LYS A 223 9.00 -26.99 2.65
CA LYS A 223 8.69 -28.44 2.61
C LYS A 223 7.75 -28.87 3.73
N SER A 224 7.42 -27.97 4.66
CA SER A 224 6.37 -28.20 5.66
C SER A 224 4.96 -28.14 5.03
N TYR A 225 4.89 -27.92 3.71
CA TYR A 225 3.75 -27.72 2.84
C TYR A 225 2.64 -28.78 2.84
N ALA A 226 2.84 -29.93 3.45
CA ALA A 226 1.87 -31.00 3.35
C ALA A 226 0.65 -30.71 4.25
N ASN A 227 -0.32 -29.94 3.70
CA ASN A 227 -1.71 -29.80 4.13
C ASN A 227 -2.04 -28.67 5.12
N PHE A 228 -1.57 -27.43 4.91
CA PHE A 228 -2.33 -26.31 5.46
C PHE A 228 -3.55 -26.09 4.56
N PHE A 229 -4.75 -26.19 5.13
CA PHE A 229 -6.01 -26.14 4.39
C PHE A 229 -6.36 -24.69 4.02
N THR A 230 -5.58 -24.02 3.17
CA THR A 230 -6.13 -22.83 2.51
C THR A 230 -7.22 -23.32 1.56
N ASN A 231 -8.48 -23.00 1.87
CA ASN A 231 -9.57 -23.39 1.01
C ASN A 231 -9.63 -22.43 -0.20
N GLY A 232 -10.30 -22.85 -1.27
CA GLY A 232 -10.38 -22.02 -2.48
C GLY A 232 -11.03 -20.64 -2.26
N ALA A 233 -11.92 -20.49 -1.28
CA ALA A 233 -12.53 -19.21 -0.95
C ALA A 233 -11.53 -18.25 -0.29
N ASP A 234 -10.64 -18.75 0.57
CA ASP A 234 -9.61 -17.93 1.23
C ASP A 234 -8.56 -17.44 0.21
N ILE A 235 -8.17 -18.32 -0.72
CA ILE A 235 -7.31 -17.95 -1.86
C ILE A 235 -8.00 -16.89 -2.71
N GLN A 236 -9.28 -17.06 -3.04
CA GLN A 236 -10.02 -16.08 -3.82
C GLN A 236 -10.15 -14.73 -3.08
N ALA A 237 -10.38 -14.76 -1.76
CA ALA A 237 -10.45 -13.55 -0.95
C ALA A 237 -9.11 -12.80 -0.93
N CYS A 238 -7.99 -13.52 -0.74
CA CYS A 238 -6.64 -12.95 -0.81
C CYS A 238 -6.34 -12.40 -2.22
N GLN A 239 -6.73 -13.12 -3.28
CA GLN A 239 -6.60 -12.65 -4.66
C GLN A 239 -7.37 -11.35 -4.90
N ASN A 240 -8.62 -11.28 -4.42
CA ASN A 240 -9.44 -10.07 -4.54
C ASN A 240 -8.80 -8.90 -3.77
N ALA A 241 -8.27 -9.15 -2.57
CA ALA A 241 -7.56 -8.14 -1.78
C ALA A 241 -6.29 -7.66 -2.51
N LEU A 242 -5.52 -8.57 -3.12
CA LEU A 242 -4.35 -8.23 -3.92
C LEU A 242 -4.74 -7.36 -5.12
N GLN A 243 -5.79 -7.73 -5.85
CA GLN A 243 -6.29 -6.97 -7.00
C GLN A 243 -6.78 -5.57 -6.60
N GLN A 244 -7.38 -5.42 -5.41
CA GLN A 244 -7.82 -4.13 -4.88
C GLN A 244 -6.66 -3.26 -4.36
N ALA A 245 -5.58 -3.87 -3.85
CA ALA A 245 -4.46 -3.14 -3.29
C ALA A 245 -3.46 -2.71 -4.37
N LEU A 246 -3.23 -3.54 -5.38
CA LEU A 246 -2.20 -3.37 -6.42
C LEU A 246 -2.79 -2.78 -7.70
N THR A 247 -3.58 -1.72 -7.57
CA THR A 247 -4.14 -1.02 -8.73
C THR A 247 -3.13 -0.03 -9.32
N PRO A 248 -3.27 0.33 -10.62
CA PRO A 248 -2.49 1.41 -11.20
C PRO A 248 -2.49 2.68 -10.35
N PHE A 249 -3.66 3.11 -9.86
CA PHE A 249 -3.74 4.29 -9.01
C PHE A 249 -2.89 4.14 -7.74
N ASN A 250 -3.08 3.10 -6.94
CA ASN A 250 -2.39 2.96 -5.66
C ASN A 250 -0.88 2.87 -5.81
N ILE A 251 -0.40 2.14 -6.82
CA ILE A 251 1.03 1.99 -7.08
C ILE A 251 1.64 3.30 -7.52
N THR A 252 1.02 3.94 -8.51
CA THR A 252 1.55 5.18 -9.09
C THR A 252 1.43 6.36 -8.13
N ASP A 253 0.40 6.39 -7.27
CA ASP A 253 0.21 7.44 -6.25
C ASP A 253 1.33 7.42 -5.22
N LYS A 254 1.69 6.22 -4.73
CA LYS A 254 2.80 6.08 -3.80
C LYS A 254 4.12 6.47 -4.44
N LEU A 255 4.40 5.94 -5.63
CA LEU A 255 5.62 6.28 -6.36
C LEU A 255 5.70 7.79 -6.60
N ALA A 256 4.62 8.43 -7.06
CA ALA A 256 4.55 9.87 -7.24
C ALA A 256 4.79 10.62 -5.93
N THR A 257 4.20 10.17 -4.82
CA THR A 257 4.38 10.79 -3.49
C THR A 257 5.84 10.73 -3.04
N ASP A 258 6.49 9.58 -3.19
CA ASP A 258 7.88 9.39 -2.76
C ASP A 258 8.85 10.20 -3.63
N HIS A 259 8.63 10.21 -4.95
CA HIS A 259 9.39 11.06 -5.88
C HIS A 259 9.17 12.55 -5.59
N TRP A 260 7.94 12.95 -5.35
CA TRP A 260 7.61 14.35 -5.04
C TRP A 260 8.21 14.82 -3.73
N ASN A 261 8.16 14.00 -2.66
CA ASN A 261 8.78 14.33 -1.38
C ASN A 261 10.31 14.46 -1.49
N ASN A 262 10.95 13.58 -2.27
CA ASN A 262 12.38 13.66 -2.53
C ASN A 262 12.72 14.92 -3.35
N LEU A 263 11.96 15.25 -4.39
CA LEU A 263 12.18 16.48 -5.13
C LEU A 263 11.97 17.73 -4.28
N ARG A 264 10.97 17.72 -3.40
CA ARG A 264 10.69 18.85 -2.51
C ARG A 264 11.83 19.12 -1.53
N SER A 265 12.50 18.08 -1.03
CA SER A 265 13.63 18.26 -0.11
C SER A 265 14.87 18.86 -0.81
N VAL A 266 14.99 18.68 -2.13
CA VAL A 266 16.15 19.16 -2.92
C VAL A 266 15.87 20.50 -3.60
N ILE A 267 14.70 20.66 -4.24
CA ILE A 267 14.35 21.87 -5.00
C ILE A 267 13.95 23.02 -4.05
N GLY A 268 13.33 22.71 -2.91
CA GLY A 268 12.82 23.72 -1.99
C GLY A 268 11.67 24.55 -2.59
N ASP A 269 11.64 25.85 -2.30
CA ASP A 269 10.64 26.80 -2.79
C ASP A 269 11.00 27.34 -4.20
N ALA A 270 10.16 28.22 -4.76
CA ALA A 270 10.26 28.71 -6.13
C ALA A 270 11.68 29.17 -6.52
N THR A 271 12.22 28.57 -7.59
CA THR A 271 13.59 28.80 -8.06
C THR A 271 13.68 28.95 -9.58
N GLU A 272 14.85 29.35 -10.09
CA GLU A 272 15.08 29.53 -11.54
C GLU A 272 15.13 28.19 -12.28
N TRP A 273 14.61 28.15 -13.53
CA TRP A 273 14.58 26.92 -14.35
C TRP A 273 15.95 26.24 -14.49
N GLY A 274 17.02 27.02 -14.67
CA GLY A 274 18.38 26.51 -14.80
C GLY A 274 18.79 25.65 -13.60
N GLN A 275 18.47 26.11 -12.39
CA GLN A 275 18.78 25.37 -11.16
C GLN A 275 17.96 24.08 -11.05
N ILE A 276 16.68 24.12 -11.43
CA ILE A 276 15.86 22.90 -11.41
C ILE A 276 16.37 21.88 -12.43
N ASN A 277 16.74 22.34 -13.62
CA ASN A 277 17.31 21.48 -14.65
C ASN A 277 18.64 20.86 -14.21
N ASP A 278 19.49 21.61 -13.51
CA ASP A 278 20.75 21.10 -12.95
C ASP A 278 20.50 20.05 -11.84
N ILE A 279 19.53 20.30 -10.95
CA ILE A 279 19.11 19.34 -9.92
C ILE A 279 18.60 18.04 -10.57
N LEU A 280 17.66 18.15 -11.52
CA LEU A 280 17.10 16.99 -12.22
C LEU A 280 18.18 16.26 -13.05
N ALA A 281 19.13 16.99 -13.61
CA ALA A 281 20.28 16.41 -14.31
C ALA A 281 21.20 15.65 -13.34
N GLY A 282 21.31 16.07 -12.09
CA GLY A 282 22.04 15.34 -11.04
C GLY A 282 21.32 14.07 -10.57
N LEU A 283 19.98 14.05 -10.61
CA LEU A 283 19.15 12.91 -10.21
C LEU A 283 18.92 11.89 -11.37
N LYS A 284 19.73 11.98 -12.43
CA LYS A 284 19.48 11.43 -13.78
C LYS A 284 19.19 9.94 -13.90
N SER A 285 19.57 9.07 -12.97
CA SER A 285 19.18 7.64 -13.07
C SER A 285 17.71 7.44 -12.72
N SER A 286 17.18 8.25 -11.80
CA SER A 286 15.87 8.01 -11.20
C SER A 286 14.72 8.68 -11.94
N TYR A 287 14.96 9.87 -12.47
CA TYR A 287 13.93 10.70 -13.09
C TYR A 287 14.04 10.77 -14.62
N LYS A 288 15.02 10.09 -15.24
CA LYS A 288 15.19 10.05 -16.71
C LYS A 288 13.91 9.76 -17.50
N PRO A 289 13.02 8.84 -17.05
CA PRO A 289 11.80 8.54 -17.78
C PRO A 289 10.71 9.59 -17.59
N ILE A 290 10.81 10.46 -16.58
CA ILE A 290 9.71 11.35 -16.16
C ILE A 290 9.82 12.67 -16.91
N ASN A 291 8.75 13.05 -17.62
CA ASN A 291 8.66 14.35 -18.27
C ASN A 291 8.70 15.49 -17.22
N VAL A 292 9.68 16.40 -17.34
CA VAL A 292 9.89 17.51 -16.40
C VAL A 292 8.66 18.42 -16.25
N TYR A 293 7.86 18.59 -17.30
CA TYR A 293 6.64 19.41 -17.25
C TYR A 293 5.55 18.79 -16.34
N SER A 294 5.63 17.49 -16.06
CA SER A 294 4.76 16.82 -15.07
C SER A 294 5.14 17.15 -13.62
N LEU A 295 6.33 17.70 -13.39
CA LEU A 295 6.88 18.00 -12.07
C LEU A 295 6.76 19.48 -11.70
N ILE A 296 6.84 20.38 -12.68
CA ILE A 296 7.07 21.80 -12.46
C ILE A 296 5.96 22.65 -13.09
N GLU A 297 5.60 23.75 -12.42
CA GLU A 297 4.74 24.82 -12.92
C GLU A 297 5.41 26.19 -12.75
N GLU A 298 4.99 27.17 -13.55
CA GLU A 298 5.37 28.57 -13.38
C GLU A 298 4.79 29.13 -12.08
N SER A 299 5.59 29.92 -11.36
CA SER A 299 5.16 30.55 -10.13
C SER A 299 4.24 31.73 -10.42
N VAL A 300 3.02 31.67 -9.90
CA VAL A 300 2.04 32.77 -9.99
C VAL A 300 2.60 34.07 -9.38
N ASP A 301 3.43 33.94 -8.35
CA ASP A 301 3.96 35.09 -7.60
C ASP A 301 5.25 35.68 -8.21
N SER A 302 5.85 35.02 -9.20
CA SER A 302 7.16 35.40 -9.75
C SER A 302 7.32 34.90 -11.19
N PRO A 303 7.08 35.76 -12.20
CA PRO A 303 6.98 35.39 -13.62
C PRO A 303 8.20 34.71 -14.26
N ASP A 304 9.34 34.63 -13.58
CA ASP A 304 10.57 33.97 -14.06
C ASP A 304 11.01 32.80 -13.17
N LYS A 305 10.17 32.42 -12.21
CA LYS A 305 10.45 31.34 -11.27
C LYS A 305 9.51 30.18 -11.50
N TYR A 306 10.03 29.01 -11.20
CA TYR A 306 9.36 27.74 -11.33
C TYR A 306 9.29 27.09 -9.96
N ARG A 307 8.21 26.34 -9.72
CA ARG A 307 8.03 25.58 -8.49
C ARG A 307 7.54 24.18 -8.81
N LEU A 308 7.73 23.27 -7.87
CA LEU A 308 7.08 21.96 -7.95
C LEU A 308 5.57 22.14 -7.97
N ARG A 309 4.89 21.39 -8.85
CA ARG A 309 3.44 21.33 -8.88
C ARG A 309 2.91 20.87 -7.53
N GLN A 310 1.84 21.51 -7.07
CA GLN A 310 1.17 21.09 -5.83
C GLN A 310 0.37 19.80 -6.04
N ASP A 311 -0.18 19.61 -7.24
CA ASP A 311 -0.94 18.42 -7.60
C ASP A 311 -0.02 17.34 -8.19
N LYS A 312 0.09 16.21 -7.49
CA LYS A 312 0.90 15.05 -7.90
C LYS A 312 0.25 14.19 -9.01
N THR A 313 -0.99 14.46 -9.40
CA THR A 313 -1.72 13.67 -10.41
C THR A 313 -0.95 13.59 -11.73
N TRP A 314 -0.25 14.65 -12.13
CA TRP A 314 0.52 14.67 -13.37
C TRP A 314 1.71 13.72 -13.32
N LEU A 315 2.47 13.79 -12.23
CA LEU A 315 3.57 12.87 -11.95
C LEU A 315 3.08 11.42 -11.88
N GLN A 316 1.92 11.21 -11.25
CA GLN A 316 1.28 9.90 -11.17
C GLN A 316 0.95 9.33 -12.56
N VAL A 317 0.31 10.12 -13.43
CA VAL A 317 -0.03 9.72 -14.81
C VAL A 317 1.23 9.45 -15.63
N GLU A 318 2.27 10.28 -15.49
CA GLU A 318 3.54 10.08 -16.19
C GLU A 318 4.20 8.77 -15.74
N ILE A 319 4.26 8.51 -14.42
CA ILE A 319 4.77 7.24 -13.89
C ILE A 319 3.95 6.05 -14.43
N ALA A 320 2.62 6.17 -14.48
CA ALA A 320 1.76 5.13 -15.04
C ALA A 320 2.09 4.84 -16.52
N ARG A 321 2.30 5.88 -17.33
CA ARG A 321 2.70 5.77 -18.74
C ARG A 321 4.06 5.09 -18.88
N GLN A 322 5.06 5.53 -18.12
CA GLN A 322 6.40 4.94 -18.21
C GLN A 322 6.38 3.46 -17.80
N LEU A 323 5.64 3.11 -16.75
CA LEU A 323 5.45 1.72 -16.33
C LEU A 323 4.70 0.90 -17.39
N SER A 324 3.71 1.46 -18.10
CA SER A 324 3.01 0.77 -19.20
C SER A 324 3.90 0.34 -20.36
N LEU A 325 5.05 1.00 -20.54
CA LEU A 325 6.01 0.72 -21.61
C LEU A 325 7.00 -0.39 -21.23
N LEU A 326 7.07 -0.79 -19.95
CA LEU A 326 8.01 -1.82 -19.51
C LEU A 326 7.62 -3.21 -20.04
N PRO A 327 8.54 -3.96 -20.66
CA PRO A 327 8.25 -5.29 -21.18
C PRO A 327 7.89 -6.29 -20.06
N SER A 328 6.82 -7.06 -20.28
CA SER A 328 6.43 -8.34 -19.64
C SER A 328 6.31 -8.46 -18.10
N GLN A 329 6.84 -7.53 -17.29
CA GLN A 329 6.81 -7.63 -15.82
C GLN A 329 5.48 -7.19 -15.17
N ILE A 330 4.55 -6.64 -15.97
CA ILE A 330 3.25 -6.11 -15.52
C ILE A 330 2.08 -6.88 -16.18
N SER A 331 2.33 -8.10 -16.69
CA SER A 331 1.33 -8.86 -17.44
C SER A 331 0.02 -9.11 -16.67
N TRP A 332 0.08 -9.08 -15.34
CA TRP A 332 -1.07 -9.37 -14.49
C TRP A 332 -2.04 -8.20 -14.29
N LEU A 333 -1.62 -6.95 -14.57
CA LEU A 333 -2.49 -5.78 -14.42
C LEU A 333 -2.91 -5.13 -15.75
N ASN A 334 -2.37 -5.55 -16.89
CA ASN A 334 -2.66 -5.00 -18.22
C ASN A 334 -2.72 -3.46 -18.22
N TRP A 335 -1.58 -2.81 -17.97
CA TRP A 335 -1.48 -1.36 -17.89
C TRP A 335 -1.48 -0.71 -19.28
N THR A 336 -2.53 -0.91 -20.07
CA THR A 336 -2.63 -0.26 -21.38
C THR A 336 -3.49 1.00 -21.25
N PRO A 337 -3.01 2.17 -21.71
CA PRO A 337 -3.84 3.37 -21.81
C PRO A 337 -5.04 3.14 -22.72
N ILE A 338 -6.24 3.48 -22.26
CA ILE A 338 -7.50 3.34 -23.00
C ILE A 338 -8.22 4.69 -23.01
N ALA A 339 -8.68 5.12 -24.19
CA ALA A 339 -9.62 6.23 -24.34
C ALA A 339 -11.06 5.76 -24.11
N VAL A 340 -11.80 6.46 -23.25
CA VAL A 340 -13.17 6.07 -22.84
C VAL A 340 -14.24 7.07 -23.25
N GLU A 341 -13.89 8.32 -23.57
CA GLU A 341 -14.86 9.34 -24.07
C GLU A 341 -14.31 10.15 -25.24
N GLY A 342 -14.34 9.61 -26.46
CA GLY A 342 -13.96 10.35 -27.66
C GLY A 342 -12.54 10.95 -27.59
N ASN A 343 -11.62 10.26 -26.90
CA ASN A 343 -10.24 10.68 -26.58
C ASN A 343 -10.09 11.83 -25.58
N ARG A 344 -11.18 12.39 -25.01
CA ARG A 344 -11.12 13.42 -23.96
C ARG A 344 -10.68 12.84 -22.62
N LEU A 345 -11.20 11.66 -22.27
CA LEU A 345 -10.90 10.95 -21.03
C LEU A 345 -10.08 9.69 -21.33
N LEU A 346 -8.94 9.58 -20.66
CA LEU A 346 -8.00 8.47 -20.75
C LEU A 346 -7.91 7.76 -19.40
N ARG A 347 -7.56 6.47 -19.43
CA ARG A 347 -7.32 5.70 -18.20
C ARG A 347 -6.30 4.59 -18.36
N ILE A 348 -5.71 4.18 -17.24
CA ILE A 348 -4.99 2.92 -17.05
C ILE A 348 -5.59 2.26 -15.81
N GLY A 349 -6.34 1.17 -16.01
CA GLY A 349 -7.12 0.53 -14.95
C GLY A 349 -8.08 1.50 -14.25
N ASP A 350 -7.77 1.83 -12.99
CA ASP A 350 -8.56 2.71 -12.12
C ASP A 350 -8.03 4.15 -12.01
N LEU A 351 -6.93 4.48 -12.70
CA LEU A 351 -6.39 5.83 -12.81
C LEU A 351 -6.93 6.51 -14.07
N PHE A 352 -7.62 7.64 -13.91
CA PHE A 352 -8.20 8.45 -14.98
C PHE A 352 -7.52 9.82 -15.11
N TRP A 353 -7.46 10.36 -16.32
CA TRP A 353 -7.00 11.72 -16.58
C TRP A 353 -7.58 12.25 -17.90
N GLN A 354 -7.49 13.56 -18.10
CA GLN A 354 -7.84 14.22 -19.36
C GLN A 354 -6.57 14.65 -20.09
N GLU A 355 -6.63 14.68 -21.42
CA GLU A 355 -5.60 15.28 -22.27
C GLU A 355 -6.26 16.26 -23.23
N ILE A 356 -5.98 17.55 -23.07
CA ILE A 356 -6.58 18.65 -23.84
C ILE A 356 -5.43 19.42 -24.48
N ASP A 357 -5.38 19.43 -25.82
CA ASP A 357 -4.30 20.08 -26.59
C ASP A 357 -2.87 19.61 -26.21
N GLY A 358 -2.75 18.35 -25.77
CA GLY A 358 -1.49 17.75 -25.31
C GLY A 358 -1.12 18.07 -23.86
N GLU A 359 -1.94 18.87 -23.17
CA GLU A 359 -1.80 19.13 -21.74
C GLU A 359 -2.61 18.11 -20.93
N LEU A 360 -1.98 17.54 -19.91
CA LEU A 360 -2.65 16.66 -18.97
C LEU A 360 -3.50 17.48 -18.00
N SER A 361 -4.68 17.02 -17.65
CA SER A 361 -5.45 17.63 -16.56
C SER A 361 -6.13 16.57 -15.70
N PRO A 362 -6.37 16.86 -14.40
CA PRO A 362 -7.20 15.99 -13.58
C PRO A 362 -8.58 15.81 -14.24
N PRO A 363 -9.19 14.63 -14.11
CA PRO A 363 -10.51 14.38 -14.68
C PRO A 363 -11.56 15.27 -14.00
N LYS A 364 -12.55 15.72 -14.78
CA LYS A 364 -13.67 16.48 -14.23
C LYS A 364 -14.64 15.52 -13.58
N ILE A 365 -15.37 16.01 -12.58
CA ILE A 365 -16.36 15.19 -11.88
C ILE A 365 -17.48 14.71 -12.80
N GLU A 366 -17.85 15.50 -13.82
CA GLU A 366 -18.83 15.11 -14.84
C GLU A 366 -18.43 13.81 -15.55
N ASP A 367 -17.13 13.63 -15.81
CA ASP A 367 -16.61 12.43 -16.45
C ASP A 367 -16.57 11.26 -15.46
N LEU A 368 -16.13 11.52 -14.23
CA LEU A 368 -15.92 10.47 -13.23
C LEU A 368 -17.21 9.80 -12.78
N VAL A 369 -18.34 10.52 -12.76
CA VAL A 369 -19.62 9.98 -12.27
C VAL A 369 -20.06 8.75 -13.08
N GLY A 370 -19.91 8.79 -14.41
CA GLY A 370 -20.23 7.65 -15.28
C GLY A 370 -19.31 6.44 -15.08
N TYR A 371 -18.13 6.65 -14.51
CA TYR A 371 -17.10 5.63 -14.25
C TYR A 371 -16.83 5.42 -12.76
N ALA A 372 -17.73 5.83 -11.87
CA ALA A 372 -17.50 5.82 -10.42
C ALA A 372 -17.11 4.46 -9.84
N GLY A 373 -17.61 3.36 -10.42
CA GLY A 373 -17.25 1.99 -10.05
C GLY A 373 -15.94 1.47 -10.63
N GLN A 374 -15.26 2.27 -11.46
CA GLN A 374 -14.01 1.94 -12.11
C GLN A 374 -12.86 2.87 -11.69
N VAL A 375 -13.15 4.09 -11.24
CA VAL A 375 -12.14 5.03 -10.76
C VAL A 375 -11.72 4.71 -9.32
N ALA A 376 -10.45 4.93 -9.02
CA ALA A 376 -9.94 4.83 -7.66
C ALA A 376 -10.70 5.77 -6.72
N TYR A 377 -11.08 5.27 -5.54
CA TYR A 377 -11.87 6.03 -4.58
C TYR A 377 -11.24 7.38 -4.23
N ALA A 378 -9.93 7.42 -3.99
CA ALA A 378 -9.23 8.67 -3.69
C ALA A 378 -9.34 9.69 -4.84
N GLN A 379 -9.22 9.24 -6.10
CA GLN A 379 -9.37 10.13 -7.25
C GLN A 379 -10.80 10.63 -7.42
N LEU A 380 -11.81 9.81 -7.09
CA LEU A 380 -13.21 10.24 -7.04
C LEU A 380 -13.40 11.32 -5.98
N ILE A 381 -12.87 11.14 -4.77
CA ILE A 381 -12.94 12.13 -3.69
C ILE A 381 -12.24 13.44 -4.06
N ASP A 382 -11.07 13.38 -4.70
CA ASP A 382 -10.38 14.56 -5.21
C ASP A 382 -11.18 15.28 -6.30
N GLY A 383 -11.86 14.54 -7.18
CA GLY A 383 -12.80 15.08 -8.16
C GLY A 383 -13.96 15.82 -7.49
N ILE A 384 -14.55 15.23 -6.45
CA ILE A 384 -15.60 15.86 -5.64
C ILE A 384 -15.05 17.12 -4.94
N ALA A 385 -13.84 17.08 -4.39
CA ALA A 385 -13.22 18.22 -3.72
C ALA A 385 -13.06 19.44 -4.66
N ARG A 386 -12.72 19.18 -5.92
CA ARG A 386 -12.56 20.21 -6.96
C ARG A 386 -13.88 20.65 -7.61
N ALA A 387 -14.98 19.92 -7.40
CA ALA A 387 -16.28 20.25 -7.96
C ALA A 387 -16.74 21.66 -7.54
N LYS A 388 -17.30 22.39 -8.50
CA LYS A 388 -17.93 23.70 -8.33
C LYS A 388 -19.43 23.53 -8.11
N GLU A 389 -20.12 24.61 -7.76
CA GLU A 389 -21.57 24.59 -7.51
C GLU A 389 -22.36 24.10 -8.73
N GLN A 390 -21.96 24.50 -9.95
CA GLN A 390 -22.62 24.01 -11.17
C GLN A 390 -22.48 22.49 -11.39
N ASP A 391 -21.48 21.86 -10.78
CA ASP A 391 -21.21 20.42 -10.94
C ASP A 391 -22.13 19.57 -10.05
N ALA A 392 -22.95 20.19 -9.19
CA ALA A 392 -23.87 19.52 -8.30
C ALA A 392 -24.93 18.67 -9.04
N ILE A 393 -25.16 18.93 -10.33
CA ILE A 393 -26.02 18.08 -11.16
C ILE A 393 -25.41 16.69 -11.36
N TRP A 394 -24.13 16.63 -11.74
CA TRP A 394 -23.41 15.38 -11.93
C TRP A 394 -23.23 14.63 -10.61
N LEU A 395 -22.90 15.35 -9.54
CA LEU A 395 -22.82 14.75 -8.20
C LEU A 395 -24.14 14.11 -7.76
N SER A 396 -25.29 14.64 -8.19
CA SER A 396 -26.59 14.09 -7.84
C SER A 396 -26.93 12.78 -8.59
N GLU A 397 -26.16 12.45 -9.62
CA GLU A 397 -26.26 11.21 -10.39
C GLU A 397 -25.27 10.13 -9.90
N LEU A 398 -24.31 10.50 -9.03
CA LEU A 398 -23.34 9.56 -8.47
C LEU A 398 -24.06 8.45 -7.70
N ASP A 399 -23.78 7.19 -8.02
CA ASP A 399 -24.30 6.07 -7.25
C ASP A 399 -23.66 6.06 -5.85
N PRO A 400 -24.47 6.14 -4.79
CA PRO A 400 -23.96 6.23 -3.43
C PRO A 400 -23.11 5.03 -2.98
N GLN A 401 -23.21 3.88 -3.64
CA GLN A 401 -22.43 2.69 -3.27
C GLN A 401 -20.91 2.89 -3.44
N TYR A 402 -20.50 3.86 -4.26
CA TYR A 402 -19.09 4.21 -4.48
C TYR A 402 -18.54 5.19 -3.44
N LEU A 403 -19.40 5.70 -2.55
CA LEU A 403 -18.99 6.48 -1.40
C LEU A 403 -18.75 5.54 -0.21
N GLN A 404 -17.52 5.52 0.32
CA GLN A 404 -17.21 4.71 1.50
C GLN A 404 -17.99 5.21 2.72
N VAL A 405 -19.01 4.45 3.10
CA VAL A 405 -19.99 4.76 4.17
C VAL A 405 -19.33 5.09 5.51
N THR A 406 -18.12 4.59 5.75
CA THR A 406 -17.36 4.77 7.00
C THR A 406 -16.55 6.07 7.06
N ASN A 407 -16.26 6.73 5.93
CA ASN A 407 -15.50 7.97 5.94
C ASN A 407 -16.41 9.20 6.03
N THR A 408 -16.71 9.63 7.27
CA THR A 408 -17.61 10.76 7.53
C THR A 408 -17.13 12.08 6.91
N LYS A 409 -15.80 12.28 6.78
CA LYS A 409 -15.26 13.53 6.20
C LYS A 409 -15.57 13.62 4.71
N ASP A 410 -15.39 12.52 3.99
CA ASP A 410 -15.62 12.46 2.54
C ASP A 410 -17.11 12.58 2.22
N ILE A 411 -17.97 11.95 3.04
CA ILE A 411 -19.43 12.10 2.95
C ILE A 411 -19.86 13.56 3.20
N ALA A 412 -19.30 14.20 4.22
CA ALA A 412 -19.58 15.60 4.50
C ALA A 412 -19.11 16.53 3.36
N LEU A 413 -17.94 16.25 2.78
CA LEU A 413 -17.42 16.95 1.61
C LEU A 413 -18.38 16.81 0.42
N PHE A 414 -18.79 15.58 0.09
CA PHE A 414 -19.75 15.30 -0.99
C PHE A 414 -21.04 16.09 -0.84
N PHE A 415 -21.67 16.05 0.34
CA PHE A 415 -22.90 16.80 0.58
C PHE A 415 -22.69 18.32 0.56
N SER A 416 -21.54 18.81 1.03
CA SER A 416 -21.22 20.24 0.93
C SER A 416 -21.13 20.73 -0.52
N LYS A 417 -20.72 19.85 -1.45
CA LYS A 417 -20.59 20.14 -2.89
C LYS A 417 -21.90 20.00 -3.65
N LEU A 418 -22.81 19.13 -3.19
CA LEU A 418 -24.17 19.03 -3.72
C LEU A 418 -25.01 20.29 -3.45
N GLY A 419 -24.78 20.96 -2.32
CA GLY A 419 -25.65 22.03 -1.84
C GLY A 419 -26.88 21.50 -1.09
N ASP A 420 -27.52 22.38 -0.31
CA ASP A 420 -28.47 21.99 0.72
C ASP A 420 -29.73 21.31 0.15
N GLU A 421 -30.35 21.86 -0.91
CA GLU A 421 -31.56 21.30 -1.53
C GLU A 421 -31.31 19.95 -2.22
N ARG A 422 -30.23 19.86 -3.02
CA ARG A 422 -29.88 18.63 -3.75
C ARG A 422 -29.43 17.53 -2.81
N PHE A 423 -28.77 17.88 -1.69
CA PHE A 423 -28.48 16.92 -0.64
C PHE A 423 -29.74 16.21 -0.14
N ILE A 424 -30.78 16.96 0.22
CA ILE A 424 -32.03 16.36 0.74
C ILE A 424 -32.66 15.46 -0.30
N ARG A 425 -32.75 15.92 -1.55
CA ARG A 425 -33.29 15.12 -2.65
C ARG A 425 -32.48 13.86 -2.90
N TYR A 426 -31.16 13.97 -2.95
CA TYR A 426 -30.26 12.84 -3.16
C TYR A 426 -30.39 11.80 -2.04
N ALA A 427 -30.44 12.26 -0.79
CA ALA A 427 -30.56 11.40 0.37
C ALA A 427 -31.95 10.73 0.46
N MET A 428 -33.02 11.41 0.03
CA MET A 428 -34.36 10.82 -0.11
C MET A 428 -34.41 9.75 -1.20
N ASN A 429 -33.80 10.02 -2.35
CA ASN A 429 -33.73 9.06 -3.46
C ASN A 429 -32.90 7.83 -3.09
N ASN A 430 -31.93 7.99 -2.18
CA ASN A 430 -30.99 6.95 -1.74
C ASN A 430 -31.17 6.59 -0.26
N LEU A 431 -32.41 6.59 0.22
CA LEU A 431 -32.75 6.48 1.65
C LEU A 431 -32.09 5.28 2.35
N ASN A 432 -32.09 4.11 1.70
CA ASN A 432 -31.54 2.88 2.28
C ASN A 432 -30.01 2.94 2.46
N TRP A 433 -29.31 3.62 1.56
CA TRP A 433 -27.88 3.87 1.71
C TRP A 433 -27.63 4.92 2.80
N PHE A 434 -28.37 6.02 2.77
CA PHE A 434 -28.21 7.11 3.73
C PHE A 434 -28.37 6.65 5.18
N LYS A 435 -29.31 5.74 5.44
CA LYS A 435 -29.53 5.11 6.75
C LYS A 435 -28.34 4.29 7.27
N LYS A 436 -27.43 3.85 6.40
CA LYS A 436 -26.24 3.07 6.77
C LYS A 436 -25.05 3.94 7.15
N LEU A 437 -25.10 5.25 6.87
CA LEU A 437 -24.04 6.18 7.24
C LEU A 437 -23.83 6.16 8.76
N THR A 438 -22.59 6.31 9.20
CA THR A 438 -22.27 6.33 10.64
C THR A 438 -22.73 7.63 11.32
N VAL A 439 -22.88 8.72 10.56
CA VAL A 439 -23.17 10.08 11.10
C VAL A 439 -24.21 10.84 10.27
N PRO A 440 -25.40 10.27 9.98
CA PRO A 440 -26.40 10.91 9.11
C PRO A 440 -27.02 12.14 9.78
N ALA A 441 -27.25 12.09 11.09
CA ALA A 441 -28.05 13.07 11.81
C ALA A 441 -27.40 14.45 11.99
N PRO A 442 -26.11 14.61 12.35
CA PRO A 442 -25.48 15.94 12.43
C PRO A 442 -25.41 16.68 11.09
N LEU A 443 -25.11 15.96 10.01
CA LEU A 443 -25.10 16.52 8.65
C LEU A 443 -26.52 16.94 8.26
N LEU A 444 -27.49 16.07 8.53
CA LEU A 444 -28.88 16.31 8.22
C LEU A 444 -29.44 17.53 8.97
N ILE A 445 -29.29 17.60 10.29
CA ILE A 445 -29.82 18.71 11.11
C ILE A 445 -29.30 20.05 10.59
N LYS A 446 -27.99 20.14 10.29
CA LYS A 446 -27.38 21.37 9.76
C LYS A 446 -27.98 21.77 8.41
N THR A 447 -28.32 20.82 7.55
CA THR A 447 -28.86 21.15 6.24
C THR A 447 -30.35 21.46 6.26
N LEU A 448 -31.14 20.70 7.04
CA LEU A 448 -32.56 21.01 7.28
C LEU A 448 -32.77 22.41 7.85
N SER A 449 -31.73 22.91 8.52
CA SER A 449 -31.67 24.24 9.09
C SER A 449 -31.76 25.37 8.06
N LYS A 450 -31.43 25.09 6.81
CA LYS A 450 -31.23 26.09 5.74
C LYS A 450 -32.23 26.00 4.58
N ILE A 451 -32.98 24.90 4.48
CA ILE A 451 -33.97 24.71 3.42
C ILE A 451 -35.31 25.35 3.81
N SER A 452 -36.17 25.61 2.83
CA SER A 452 -37.44 26.32 3.07
C SER A 452 -38.47 25.45 3.82
N ASP A 453 -39.38 26.08 4.56
CA ASP A 453 -40.48 25.41 5.28
C ASP A 453 -41.27 24.41 4.41
N GLY A 454 -41.49 24.78 3.14
CA GLY A 454 -42.20 23.95 2.17
C GLY A 454 -41.42 22.68 1.81
N GLU A 455 -40.10 22.76 1.73
CA GLU A 455 -39.24 21.59 1.46
C GLU A 455 -39.12 20.69 2.67
N VAL A 456 -38.97 21.25 3.87
CA VAL A 456 -38.96 20.46 5.11
C VAL A 456 -40.25 19.63 5.23
N ALA A 457 -41.40 20.21 4.86
CA ALA A 457 -42.69 19.54 4.91
C ALA A 457 -42.82 18.33 3.95
N ASN A 458 -41.98 18.27 2.91
CA ASN A 458 -41.99 17.19 1.92
C ASN A 458 -41.01 16.05 2.24
N ILE A 459 -40.28 16.14 3.36
CA ILE A 459 -39.32 15.12 3.77
C ILE A 459 -40.06 13.88 4.25
N ASP A 460 -39.66 12.73 3.69
CA ASP A 460 -40.19 11.44 4.08
C ASP A 460 -39.87 11.15 5.56
N THR A 461 -40.86 10.71 6.35
CA THR A 461 -40.64 10.42 7.78
C THR A 461 -39.63 9.29 7.98
N GLY A 462 -39.49 8.39 7.00
CA GLY A 462 -38.43 7.39 6.85
C GLY A 462 -37.01 7.94 7.03
N PHE A 463 -36.80 9.23 6.75
CA PHE A 463 -35.53 9.93 6.90
C PHE A 463 -35.18 10.17 8.37
N LEU A 464 -36.19 10.45 9.20
CA LEU A 464 -36.05 10.70 10.64
C LEU A 464 -35.82 9.41 11.44
N TYR A 465 -36.22 8.25 10.92
CA TYR A 465 -36.05 6.95 11.61
C TYR A 465 -34.59 6.56 11.88
N SER A 466 -33.63 7.18 11.20
CA SER A 466 -32.20 6.96 11.44
C SER A 466 -31.63 7.80 12.59
N MET A 467 -32.43 8.72 13.13
CA MET A 467 -32.00 9.65 14.18
C MET A 467 -32.30 9.07 15.56
N SER A 468 -31.37 9.20 16.50
CA SER A 468 -31.62 8.95 17.91
C SER A 468 -32.64 9.95 18.47
N LEU A 469 -33.30 9.59 19.57
CA LEU A 469 -34.25 10.48 20.25
C LEU A 469 -33.62 11.85 20.60
N LYS A 470 -32.33 11.86 20.97
CA LYS A 470 -31.58 13.09 21.25
C LYS A 470 -31.41 13.96 20.01
N GLU A 471 -31.19 13.36 18.84
CA GLU A 471 -31.04 14.08 17.57
C GLU A 471 -32.38 14.57 17.05
N ILE A 472 -33.44 13.77 17.17
CA ILE A 472 -34.81 14.19 16.87
C ILE A 472 -35.19 15.39 17.74
N LYS A 473 -34.90 15.33 19.04
CA LYS A 473 -35.13 16.46 19.95
C LYS A 473 -34.38 17.72 19.50
N LYS A 474 -33.08 17.61 19.20
CA LYS A 474 -32.29 18.75 18.68
C LYS A 474 -32.85 19.32 17.37
N PHE A 475 -33.34 18.45 16.49
CA PHE A 475 -33.98 18.87 15.25
C PHE A 475 -35.24 19.71 15.54
N PHE A 476 -36.12 19.25 16.44
CA PHE A 476 -37.31 20.00 16.82
C PHE A 476 -37.01 21.27 17.63
N GLU A 477 -36.02 21.25 18.52
CA GLU A 477 -35.55 22.44 19.25
C GLU A 477 -35.06 23.51 18.25
N TYR A 478 -34.29 23.10 17.23
CA TYR A 478 -33.90 23.99 16.15
C TYR A 478 -35.12 24.52 15.37
N TRP A 479 -36.09 23.65 15.10
CA TRP A 479 -37.28 23.99 14.34
C TRP A 479 -38.12 25.07 15.05
N GLU A 480 -38.28 24.90 16.37
CA GLU A 480 -38.96 25.83 17.26
C GLU A 480 -38.19 27.16 17.38
N SER A 481 -36.86 27.12 17.54
CA SER A 481 -36.03 28.33 17.67
C SER A 481 -36.04 29.21 16.42
N ASN A 482 -36.33 28.64 15.25
CA ASN A 482 -36.40 29.36 13.98
C ASN A 482 -37.85 29.69 13.56
N ALA A 483 -38.83 29.49 14.45
CA ALA A 483 -40.24 29.79 14.23
C ALA A 483 -40.84 29.14 12.96
N ILE A 484 -40.28 28.01 12.54
CA ILE A 484 -40.75 27.32 11.34
C ILE A 484 -42.10 26.69 11.65
N LYS A 485 -43.12 27.11 10.89
CA LYS A 485 -44.49 26.64 11.13
C LYS A 485 -44.65 25.27 10.47
N PRO A 486 -45.00 24.21 11.23
CA PRO A 486 -45.30 22.93 10.60
C PRO A 486 -46.45 23.12 9.61
N TRP A 487 -46.22 22.67 8.37
CA TRP A 487 -47.16 22.86 7.27
C TRP A 487 -48.54 22.31 7.66
N ARG A 488 -49.51 23.22 7.80
CA ARG A 488 -50.92 22.86 7.96
C ARG A 488 -51.45 22.54 6.57
N ALA A 489 -51.46 21.26 6.20
CA ALA A 489 -52.08 20.82 4.97
C ALA A 489 -53.52 21.39 4.87
N PRO A 490 -53.88 22.08 3.78
CA PRO A 490 -55.24 22.53 3.58
C PRO A 490 -56.10 21.30 3.29
N PHE A 491 -56.93 20.96 4.29
CA PHE A 491 -58.05 20.01 4.25
C PHE A 491 -57.73 18.50 4.23
N GLY A 492 -58.25 17.82 5.27
CA GLY A 492 -58.76 16.46 5.17
C GLY A 492 -57.74 15.32 5.28
N LYS A 493 -57.34 14.97 6.51
CA LYS A 493 -56.70 13.70 6.91
C LYS A 493 -55.18 13.56 6.75
N ARG A 494 -54.36 14.47 7.31
CA ARG A 494 -52.99 14.14 7.79
C ARG A 494 -52.59 14.94 9.04
N LYS A 495 -53.46 14.98 10.06
CA LYS A 495 -53.15 15.55 11.39
C LYS A 495 -52.23 14.65 12.26
N ILE A 496 -51.42 13.80 11.62
CA ILE A 496 -50.69 12.69 12.28
C ILE A 496 -49.23 12.65 11.81
N LEU A 497 -48.49 13.74 11.98
CA LEU A 497 -47.02 13.68 12.01
C LEU A 497 -46.50 14.11 13.38
N TYR A 498 -47.02 15.20 13.95
CA TYR A 498 -46.68 15.64 15.30
C TYR A 498 -47.12 14.65 16.40
N VAL A 499 -48.25 13.96 16.21
CA VAL A 499 -48.80 13.05 17.24
C VAL A 499 -48.26 11.63 17.11
N LYS A 500 -47.84 11.14 15.93
CA LYS A 500 -47.33 9.76 15.85
C LYS A 500 -45.90 9.57 16.35
N MET A 501 -45.03 10.57 16.23
CA MET A 501 -43.66 10.46 16.74
C MET A 501 -43.56 10.65 18.27
N ILE A 502 -44.51 11.37 18.88
CA ILE A 502 -44.56 11.51 20.35
C ILE A 502 -45.13 10.25 21.03
N PHE A 503 -45.92 9.41 20.32
CA PHE A 503 -46.65 8.27 20.89
C PHE A 503 -46.17 6.87 20.43
N CYS A 504 -45.03 6.76 19.75
CA CYS A 504 -44.44 5.46 19.37
C CYS A 504 -43.11 5.15 20.08
N THR A 505 -42.80 5.85 21.18
CA THR A 505 -41.61 5.60 22.00
C THR A 505 -41.95 5.45 23.50
N ASP A 506 -43.02 4.72 23.79
CA ASP A 506 -43.17 3.99 25.06
C ASP A 506 -42.97 2.49 24.80
#